data_AF-A0A4Q2AGF8-F1
#
_entry.id   AF-A0A4Q2AGF8-F1
#
_cell.length_a   1.000
_cell.length_b   1.000
_cell.length_c   1.000
_cell.angle_alpha   90.00
_cell.angle_beta   90.00
_cell.angle_gamma   90.00
#
_symmetry.space_group_name_H-M   'P 1'
#
loop_
_entity.id
_entity.type
_entity.pdbx_description
1 polymer ?
#
loop_
_entity_poly.entity_id
_entity_poly.type
_entity_poly.pdbx_seq_one_letter_code
_entity_poly.pdbx_strand_id
1 'polypeptide(L)'
;MNAVATLLVVCIGNVCRSPMAEALFRARLPGVDVQSAGLGARDGQPADPHAVDLMRERGLDIAAHRARRVPPGLATRTDLILTMDLDQQRWLERRLPVLRGRVFLLGMPDPRDGRTRGCDVSDPYLGPRASFEHSLRHIERGVDAWCARIAPAAPSTLVLSDSTR
;
A
#
# COMPACT_ATOMS: atom_id res chain seq x y z
N MET A 1 -1.00 12.43 13.60
CA MET A 1 -0.83 10.99 13.29
C MET A 1 0.51 10.56 13.85
N ASN A 2 0.59 9.44 14.56
CA ASN A 2 1.88 8.88 14.99
C ASN A 2 2.75 8.62 13.75
N ALA A 3 4.08 8.66 13.92
CA ALA A 3 4.98 8.27 12.86
C ALA A 3 4.69 6.82 12.44
N VAL A 4 4.50 6.59 11.14
CA VAL A 4 4.28 5.24 10.58
C VAL A 4 5.64 4.60 10.41
N ALA A 5 5.95 3.59 11.24
CA ALA A 5 7.19 2.83 11.13
C ALA A 5 6.98 1.51 10.36
N THR A 6 5.77 0.96 10.42
CA THR A 6 5.39 -0.31 9.77
C THR A 6 4.17 -0.13 8.87
N LEU A 7 4.25 -0.64 7.64
CA LEU A 7 3.19 -0.57 6.63
C LEU A 7 2.93 -1.96 6.05
N LEU A 8 1.66 -2.39 6.08
CA LEU A 8 1.22 -3.64 5.48
C LEU A 8 0.29 -3.37 4.30
N VAL A 9 0.68 -3.83 3.11
CA VAL A 9 -0.17 -3.76 1.92
C VAL A 9 -0.88 -5.10 1.70
N VAL A 10 -2.20 -5.07 1.57
CA VAL A 10 -3.04 -6.27 1.48
C VAL A 10 -3.84 -6.29 0.19
N CYS A 11 -3.82 -7.43 -0.49
CA CYS A 11 -4.79 -7.74 -1.56
C CYS A 11 -5.40 -9.14 -1.33
N ILE A 12 -6.03 -9.74 -2.34
CA ILE A 12 -6.58 -11.09 -2.21
C ILE A 12 -5.47 -12.15 -2.23
N GLY A 13 -4.79 -12.30 -3.37
CA GLY A 13 -3.86 -13.41 -3.61
C GLY A 13 -2.40 -13.17 -3.22
N ASN A 14 -1.99 -11.92 -2.97
CA ASN A 14 -0.60 -11.52 -2.72
C ASN A 14 0.41 -11.90 -3.81
N VAL A 15 -0.04 -11.90 -5.07
CA VAL A 15 0.81 -12.22 -6.24
C VAL A 15 0.85 -11.12 -7.30
N CYS A 16 -0.17 -10.26 -7.38
CA CYS A 16 -0.22 -9.16 -8.37
C CYS A 16 -0.10 -7.78 -7.69
N ARG A 17 -1.19 -7.30 -7.08
CA ARG A 17 -1.35 -5.91 -6.64
C ARG A 17 -0.46 -5.53 -5.46
N SER A 18 -0.50 -6.29 -4.36
CA SER A 18 0.22 -5.93 -3.13
C SER A 18 1.74 -6.06 -3.24
N PRO A 19 2.33 -7.01 -4.01
CA PRO A 19 3.77 -7.03 -4.26
C PRO A 19 4.26 -5.81 -5.06
N MET A 20 3.52 -5.39 -6.09
CA MET A 20 3.86 -4.17 -6.85
C MET A 20 3.86 -2.94 -5.94
N ALA A 21 2.80 -2.78 -5.13
CA ALA A 21 2.70 -1.68 -4.18
C ALA A 21 3.79 -1.70 -3.10
N GLU A 22 4.11 -2.87 -2.53
CA GLU A 22 5.20 -3.04 -1.56
C GLU A 22 6.55 -2.58 -2.13
N ALA A 23 6.89 -2.98 -3.36
CA ALA A 23 8.14 -2.57 -4.00
C ALA A 23 8.21 -1.05 -4.23
N LEU A 24 7.10 -0.43 -4.66
CA LEU A 24 7.03 1.02 -4.86
C LEU A 24 7.16 1.80 -3.55
N PHE A 25 6.50 1.37 -2.48
CA PHE A 25 6.67 1.96 -1.15
C PHE A 25 8.10 1.74 -0.62
N ARG A 26 8.65 0.52 -0.81
CA ARG A 26 10.08 0.13 -0.75
C ARG A 26 11.01 1.27 -1.16
N ALA A 27 10.87 1.63 -2.42
CA ALA A 27 11.73 2.61 -3.07
C ALA A 27 11.56 4.04 -2.54
N ARG A 28 10.36 4.38 -2.04
CA ARG A 28 9.99 5.76 -1.67
C ARG A 28 10.10 6.07 -0.18
N LEU A 29 10.04 5.04 0.66
CA LEU A 29 10.02 5.15 2.12
C LEU A 29 11.11 4.25 2.75
N PRO A 30 12.40 4.54 2.55
CA PRO A 30 13.50 3.67 3.00
C PRO A 30 13.59 3.49 4.53
N GLY A 31 12.89 4.32 5.31
CA GLY A 31 12.82 4.22 6.78
C GLY A 31 11.59 3.50 7.33
N VAL A 32 10.70 2.99 6.47
CA VAL A 32 9.47 2.30 6.86
C VAL A 32 9.62 0.80 6.55
N ASP A 33 9.32 -0.07 7.52
CA ASP A 33 9.19 -1.51 7.27
C ASP A 33 7.89 -1.77 6.51
N VAL A 34 8.01 -1.82 5.19
CA VAL A 34 6.89 -2.14 4.30
C VAL A 34 6.90 -3.61 3.97
N GLN A 35 5.73 -4.23 4.11
CA GLN A 35 5.51 -5.62 3.77
C GLN A 35 4.18 -5.80 3.02
N SER A 36 4.01 -6.91 2.31
CA SER A 36 2.70 -7.30 1.77
C SER A 36 2.19 -8.64 2.27
N ALA A 37 0.89 -8.86 2.14
CA ALA A 37 0.22 -10.12 2.39
C ALA A 37 -1.10 -10.21 1.62
N GLY A 38 -1.80 -11.35 1.71
CA GLY A 38 -3.08 -11.58 1.04
C GLY A 38 -4.14 -12.21 1.93
N LEU A 39 -5.40 -11.83 1.75
CA LEU A 39 -6.53 -12.39 2.51
C LEU A 39 -6.79 -13.87 2.17
N GLY A 40 -6.54 -14.25 0.92
CA GLY A 40 -6.71 -15.59 0.37
C GLY A 40 -5.47 -16.09 -0.35
N ALA A 41 -4.28 -15.64 0.06
CA ALA A 41 -3.02 -16.03 -0.57
C ALA A 41 -2.75 -17.53 -0.44
N ARG A 42 -2.00 -18.07 -1.40
CA ARG A 42 -1.39 -19.40 -1.32
C ARG A 42 0.07 -19.21 -0.94
N ASP A 43 0.42 -19.67 0.27
CA ASP A 43 1.75 -19.43 0.82
C ASP A 43 2.84 -20.00 -0.10
N GLY A 44 3.88 -19.21 -0.38
CA GLY A 44 4.99 -19.60 -1.25
C GLY A 44 4.76 -19.41 -2.76
N GLN A 45 3.56 -19.02 -3.20
CA GLN A 45 3.32 -18.75 -4.62
C GLN A 45 4.18 -17.55 -5.10
N PRO A 46 4.87 -17.63 -6.25
CA PRO A 46 5.63 -16.50 -6.77
C PRO A 46 4.71 -15.35 -7.20
N ALA A 47 5.27 -14.14 -7.30
CA ALA A 47 4.58 -13.02 -7.96
C ALA A 47 4.21 -13.38 -9.41
N ASP A 48 3.12 -12.79 -9.88
CA ASP A 48 2.65 -12.97 -11.25
C ASP A 48 3.71 -12.44 -12.25
N PRO A 49 4.02 -13.18 -13.34
CA PRO A 49 5.02 -12.77 -14.32
C PRO A 49 4.77 -11.37 -14.90
N HIS A 50 3.52 -10.99 -15.18
CA HIS A 50 3.21 -9.65 -15.68
C HIS A 50 3.52 -8.56 -14.66
N ALA A 51 3.25 -8.83 -13.37
CA ALA A 51 3.62 -7.92 -12.30
C ALA A 51 5.15 -7.79 -12.19
N VAL A 52 5.89 -8.91 -12.28
CA VAL A 52 7.36 -8.91 -12.26
C VAL A 52 7.92 -8.06 -13.39
N ASP A 53 7.47 -8.28 -14.62
CA ASP A 53 7.96 -7.55 -15.81
C ASP A 53 7.68 -6.05 -15.70
N LEU A 54 6.45 -5.67 -15.31
CA LEU A 54 6.07 -4.27 -15.15
C LEU A 54 6.86 -3.55 -14.05
N MET A 55 7.24 -4.25 -12.98
CA MET A 55 8.10 -3.69 -11.94
C MET A 55 9.54 -3.54 -12.44
N ARG A 56 10.06 -4.50 -13.21
CA ARG A 56 11.40 -4.41 -13.80
C ARG A 56 11.55 -3.23 -14.75
N GLU A 57 10.49 -2.93 -15.52
CA GLU A 57 10.41 -1.73 -16.35
C GLU A 57 10.53 -0.42 -15.54
N ARG A 58 10.25 -0.46 -14.24
CA ARG A 58 10.42 0.65 -13.28
C ARG A 58 11.73 0.57 -12.50
N GLY A 59 12.63 -0.34 -12.85
CA GLY A 59 13.89 -0.57 -12.16
C GLY A 59 13.74 -1.29 -10.81
N LEU A 60 12.62 -1.96 -10.57
CA LEU A 60 12.34 -2.69 -9.32
C LEU A 60 12.15 -4.19 -9.62
N ASP A 61 12.69 -5.07 -8.78
CA ASP A 61 12.52 -6.52 -8.97
C ASP A 61 11.70 -7.14 -7.83
N ILE A 62 10.64 -7.86 -8.20
CA ILE A 62 9.79 -8.62 -7.29
C ILE A 62 9.80 -10.13 -7.59
N ALA A 63 10.71 -10.64 -8.43
CA ALA A 63 10.77 -12.06 -8.78
C ALA A 63 11.03 -12.99 -7.56
N ALA A 64 11.73 -12.47 -6.55
CA ALA A 64 11.97 -13.18 -5.30
C ALA A 64 10.75 -13.17 -4.35
N HIS A 65 9.72 -12.36 -4.63
CA HIS A 65 8.52 -12.28 -3.80
C HIS A 65 7.85 -13.64 -3.66
N ARG A 66 7.36 -13.94 -2.46
CA ARG A 66 6.58 -15.14 -2.16
C ARG A 66 5.32 -14.72 -1.42
N ALA A 67 4.19 -15.11 -1.98
CA ALA A 67 2.89 -14.83 -1.42
C ALA A 67 2.77 -15.43 -0.01
N ARG A 68 2.08 -14.72 0.87
CA ARG A 68 1.76 -15.18 2.22
C ARG A 68 0.38 -14.69 2.63
N ARG A 69 -0.35 -15.53 3.37
CA ARG A 69 -1.61 -15.15 4.02
C ARG A 69 -1.36 -14.13 5.10
N VAL A 70 -2.27 -13.17 5.28
CA VAL A 70 -2.19 -12.17 6.36
C VAL A 70 -2.18 -12.89 7.71
N PRO A 71 -1.06 -12.88 8.47
CA PRO A 71 -1.05 -13.41 9.81
C PRO A 71 -1.76 -12.42 10.75
N PRO A 72 -2.69 -12.86 11.63
CA PRO A 72 -3.37 -11.95 12.56
C PRO A 72 -2.40 -11.15 13.44
N GLY A 73 -1.30 -11.79 13.88
CA GLY A 73 -0.26 -11.16 14.68
C GLY A 73 0.56 -10.12 13.94
N LEU A 74 0.64 -10.19 12.60
CA LEU A 74 1.30 -9.16 11.80
C LEU A 74 0.41 -7.93 11.69
N ALA A 75 -0.83 -8.12 11.23
CA ALA A 75 -1.77 -7.02 11.02
C ALA A 75 -2.01 -6.21 12.31
N THR A 76 -2.08 -6.88 13.46
CA THR A 76 -2.31 -6.21 14.75
C THR A 76 -1.15 -5.35 15.24
N ARG A 77 0.08 -5.61 14.80
CA ARG A 77 1.29 -4.86 15.18
C ARG A 77 1.68 -3.81 14.16
N THR A 78 1.03 -3.78 12.99
CA THR A 78 1.31 -2.79 11.95
C THR A 78 0.62 -1.46 12.26
N ASP A 79 1.34 -0.36 12.07
CA ASP A 79 0.84 1.00 12.29
C ASP A 79 -0.22 1.40 11.25
N LEU A 80 0.01 1.03 9.98
CA LEU A 80 -0.85 1.35 8.85
C LEU A 80 -1.05 0.14 7.93
N ILE A 81 -2.30 -0.13 7.56
CA ILE A 81 -2.68 -1.18 6.61
C ILE A 81 -3.38 -0.56 5.42
N LEU A 82 -2.91 -0.89 4.21
CA LEU A 82 -3.51 -0.43 2.95
C LEU A 82 -4.10 -1.60 2.17
N THR A 83 -5.39 -1.56 1.88
CA THR A 83 -6.08 -2.54 1.05
C THR A 83 -6.32 -2.02 -0.37
N MET A 84 -6.58 -2.92 -1.32
CA MET A 84 -6.81 -2.53 -2.72
C MET A 84 -8.24 -2.07 -2.98
N ASP A 85 -9.21 -2.58 -2.22
CA ASP A 85 -10.63 -2.27 -2.39
C ASP A 85 -11.38 -2.25 -1.04
N LEU A 86 -12.60 -1.71 -1.08
CA LEU A 86 -13.45 -1.55 0.10
C LEU A 86 -13.89 -2.89 0.71
N ASP A 87 -14.05 -3.94 -0.08
CA ASP A 87 -14.47 -5.24 0.43
C ASP A 87 -13.36 -5.90 1.23
N GLN A 88 -12.11 -5.78 0.82
CA GLN A 88 -10.94 -6.20 1.59
C GLN A 88 -10.83 -5.44 2.92
N GLN A 89 -11.01 -4.11 2.90
CA GLN A 89 -11.00 -3.31 4.13
C GLN A 89 -12.08 -3.79 5.09
N ARG A 90 -13.33 -3.88 4.62
CA ARG A 90 -14.46 -4.32 5.43
C ARG A 90 -14.27 -5.74 5.94
N TRP A 91 -13.68 -6.63 5.15
CA TRP A 91 -13.38 -7.99 5.57
C TRP A 91 -12.39 -8.01 6.74
N LEU A 92 -11.29 -7.25 6.64
CA LEU A 92 -10.29 -7.16 7.70
C LEU A 92 -10.89 -6.57 8.98
N GLU A 93 -11.62 -5.47 8.88
CA GLU A 93 -12.22 -4.78 10.03
C GLU A 93 -13.33 -5.60 10.71
N ARG A 94 -14.06 -6.45 9.96
CA ARG A 94 -15.00 -7.40 10.56
C ARG A 94 -14.28 -8.53 11.29
N ARG A 95 -13.19 -9.05 10.72
CA ARG A 95 -12.47 -10.20 11.28
C ARG A 95 -11.58 -9.81 12.47
N LEU A 96 -11.00 -8.62 12.41
CA LEU A 96 -10.10 -8.05 13.42
C LEU A 96 -10.54 -6.61 13.74
N PRO A 97 -11.58 -6.42 14.58
CA PRO A 97 -12.11 -5.09 14.90
C PRO A 97 -11.10 -4.10 15.48
N VAL A 98 -10.03 -4.60 16.12
CA VAL A 98 -8.91 -3.81 16.65
C VAL A 98 -8.14 -3.03 15.57
N LEU A 99 -8.30 -3.40 14.29
CA LEU A 99 -7.63 -2.72 13.18
C LEU A 99 -8.38 -1.48 12.69
N ARG A 100 -9.63 -1.24 13.15
CA ARG A 100 -10.39 -0.06 12.74
C ARG A 100 -9.63 1.22 13.05
N GLY A 101 -9.63 2.16 12.10
CA GLY A 101 -8.85 3.39 12.18
C GLY A 101 -7.38 3.25 11.77
N ARG A 102 -6.92 2.03 11.41
CA ARG A 102 -5.59 1.77 10.83
C ARG A 102 -5.63 1.11 9.46
N VAL A 103 -6.81 0.70 8.97
CA VAL A 103 -7.00 0.13 7.63
C VAL A 103 -7.62 1.17 6.72
N PHE A 104 -7.00 1.41 5.56
CA PHE A 104 -7.48 2.37 4.56
C PHE A 104 -7.30 1.82 3.14
N LEU A 105 -7.93 2.46 2.16
CA LEU A 105 -7.75 2.13 0.75
C LEU A 105 -6.47 2.74 0.18
N LEU A 106 -5.72 1.95 -0.58
CA LEU A 106 -4.54 2.41 -1.29
C LEU A 106 -4.88 3.54 -2.27
N GLY A 107 -5.95 3.37 -3.06
CA GLY A 107 -6.39 4.36 -4.04
C GLY A 107 -7.23 5.49 -3.46
N MET A 108 -7.29 5.64 -2.13
CA MET A 108 -7.93 6.80 -1.51
C MET A 108 -7.16 8.08 -1.89
N PRO A 109 -7.82 9.08 -2.49
CA PRO A 109 -7.20 10.37 -2.77
C PRO A 109 -6.94 11.12 -1.46
N ASP A 110 -6.50 12.36 -1.56
CA ASP A 110 -6.34 13.18 -0.37
C ASP A 110 -7.65 13.25 0.43
N PRO A 111 -7.64 13.00 1.75
CA PRO A 111 -8.81 13.23 2.59
C PRO A 111 -9.37 14.66 2.46
N ARG A 112 -8.53 15.63 2.06
CA ARG A 112 -8.92 17.01 1.74
C ARG A 112 -9.78 17.11 0.47
N ASP A 113 -9.68 16.15 -0.44
CA ASP A 113 -10.44 16.13 -1.69
C ASP A 113 -11.86 15.56 -1.50
N GLY A 114 -12.15 14.92 -0.36
CA GLY A 114 -13.50 14.49 0.03
C GLY A 114 -14.16 13.42 -0.86
N ARG A 115 -13.44 12.88 -1.85
CA ARG A 115 -13.98 11.92 -2.84
C ARG A 115 -13.55 10.50 -2.50
N THR A 116 -14.51 9.60 -2.30
CA THR A 116 -14.28 8.15 -2.05
C THR A 116 -14.73 7.25 -3.20
N ARG A 117 -15.35 7.81 -4.24
CA ARG A 117 -15.75 7.05 -5.45
C ARG A 117 -14.56 6.84 -6.37
N GLY A 118 -14.37 5.61 -6.84
CA GLY A 118 -13.34 5.25 -7.82
C GLY A 118 -11.95 4.99 -7.22
N CYS A 119 -11.87 4.74 -5.91
CA CYS A 119 -10.62 4.50 -5.19
C CYS A 119 -10.14 3.04 -5.24
N ASP A 120 -10.97 2.13 -5.75
CA ASP A 120 -10.62 0.71 -5.81
C ASP A 120 -9.58 0.46 -6.90
N VAL A 121 -8.58 -0.34 -6.55
CA VAL A 121 -7.60 -0.89 -7.48
C VAL A 121 -8.15 -2.21 -8.01
N SER A 122 -8.64 -2.19 -9.24
CA SER A 122 -9.16 -3.37 -9.96
C SER A 122 -8.20 -4.56 -9.88
N ASP A 123 -8.73 -5.76 -9.70
CA ASP A 123 -7.91 -6.98 -9.64
C ASP A 123 -7.50 -7.44 -11.05
N PRO A 124 -6.20 -7.50 -11.38
CA PRO A 124 -5.76 -7.90 -12.71
C PRO A 124 -5.56 -9.42 -12.85
N TYR A 125 -5.75 -10.19 -11.78
CA TYR A 125 -5.46 -11.63 -11.76
C TYR A 125 -6.18 -12.40 -12.89
N LEU A 126 -5.45 -13.28 -13.59
CA LEU A 126 -5.87 -14.00 -14.81
C LEU A 126 -6.27 -13.11 -16.00
N GLY A 127 -6.07 -11.80 -15.90
CA GLY A 127 -6.29 -10.87 -16.98
C GLY A 127 -5.08 -10.75 -17.93
N PRO A 128 -5.27 -10.12 -19.09
CA PRO A 128 -4.16 -9.76 -19.97
C PRO A 128 -3.25 -8.71 -19.32
N ARG A 129 -2.03 -8.56 -19.83
CA ARG A 129 -1.08 -7.53 -19.39
C ARG A 129 -1.68 -6.13 -19.27
N ALA A 130 -2.57 -5.73 -20.18
CA ALA A 130 -3.26 -4.44 -20.12
C ALA A 130 -4.05 -4.21 -18.81
N SER A 131 -4.61 -5.28 -18.23
CA SER A 131 -5.28 -5.22 -16.93
C SER A 131 -4.28 -4.91 -15.82
N PHE A 132 -3.09 -5.52 -15.85
CA PHE A 132 -2.02 -5.23 -14.89
C PHE A 132 -1.52 -3.80 -15.01
N GLU A 133 -1.33 -3.29 -16.24
CA GLU A 133 -0.95 -1.91 -16.48
C GLU A 133 -1.99 -0.92 -15.94
N HIS A 134 -3.28 -1.23 -16.12
CA HIS A 134 -4.37 -0.44 -15.56
C HIS A 134 -4.30 -0.40 -14.02
N SER A 135 -4.21 -1.56 -13.38
CA SER A 135 -4.09 -1.64 -11.91
C SER A 135 -2.83 -0.95 -11.40
N LEU A 136 -1.70 -1.10 -12.10
CA LEU A 136 -0.43 -0.49 -11.72
C LEU A 136 -0.49 1.04 -11.75
N ARG A 137 -1.13 1.65 -12.75
CA ARG A 137 -1.34 3.11 -12.77
C ARG A 137 -2.13 3.59 -11.55
N HIS A 138 -3.12 2.83 -11.09
CA HIS A 138 -3.88 3.17 -9.89
C HIS A 138 -3.03 2.98 -8.62
N ILE A 139 -2.24 1.91 -8.56
CA ILE A 139 -1.30 1.65 -7.47
C ILE A 139 -0.28 2.79 -7.35
N GLU A 140 0.35 3.21 -8.45
CA GLU A 140 1.35 4.30 -8.46
C GLU A 140 0.77 5.59 -7.88
N ARG A 141 -0.41 5.99 -8.36
CA ARG A 141 -1.12 7.18 -7.85
C ARG A 141 -1.41 7.07 -6.35
N GLY A 142 -1.88 5.90 -5.91
CA GLY A 142 -2.13 5.64 -4.50
C GLY A 142 -0.86 5.72 -3.65
N VAL A 143 0.22 5.07 -4.11
CA VAL A 143 1.52 5.10 -3.43
C VAL A 143 2.03 6.53 -3.32
N ASP A 144 2.00 7.32 -4.39
CA ASP A 144 2.46 8.72 -4.37
C ASP A 144 1.69 9.54 -3.34
N ALA A 145 0.36 9.39 -3.32
CA ALA A 145 -0.52 10.08 -2.41
C ALA A 145 -0.27 9.69 -0.95
N TRP A 146 -0.02 8.40 -0.66
CA TRP A 146 0.30 7.93 0.68
C TRP A 146 1.71 8.30 1.14
N CYS A 147 2.71 8.27 0.25
CA CYS A 147 4.07 8.70 0.58
C CYS A 147 4.08 10.17 1.03
N ALA A 148 3.31 11.05 0.37
CA ALA A 148 3.17 12.45 0.78
C ALA A 148 2.53 12.64 2.17
N ARG A 149 1.82 11.63 2.70
CA ARG A 149 1.19 11.65 4.04
C ARG A 149 2.05 11.02 5.11
N ILE A 150 2.82 10.00 4.74
CA ILE A 150 3.67 9.23 5.66
C ILE A 150 5.00 9.94 5.90
N ALA A 151 5.56 10.58 4.87
CA ALA A 151 6.74 11.42 5.05
C ALA A 151 6.42 12.53 6.06
N PRO A 152 7.34 12.86 6.99
CA PRO A 152 7.10 13.95 7.92
C PRO A 152 6.79 15.23 7.12
N ALA A 153 5.74 15.94 7.50
CA ALA A 153 5.59 17.34 7.10
C ALA A 153 6.93 18.02 7.39
N ALA A 154 7.54 18.64 6.38
CA ALA A 154 8.78 19.39 6.55
C ALA A 154 8.69 20.21 7.84
N PRO A 155 9.76 20.31 8.65
CA PRO A 155 9.70 21.08 9.89
C PRO A 155 9.18 22.47 9.53
N SER A 156 8.04 22.82 10.14
CA SER A 156 7.51 24.18 10.06
C SER A 156 8.63 25.08 10.51
N THR A 157 9.21 25.84 9.58
CA THR A 157 10.19 26.87 9.90
C THR A 157 9.47 27.89 10.77
N LEU A 158 9.58 27.73 12.08
CA LEU A 158 9.40 28.81 13.02
C LEU A 158 10.46 29.85 12.67
N VAL A 159 10.08 30.80 11.82
CA VAL A 159 10.77 32.07 11.74
C VAL A 159 10.55 32.73 13.08
N LEU A 160 11.50 32.53 14.00
CA LEU A 160 11.70 33.45 15.11
C LEU A 160 12.17 34.76 14.46
N SER A 161 11.22 35.64 14.17
CA SER A 161 11.54 37.04 13.96
C SER A 161 11.96 37.59 15.31
N ASP A 162 13.26 37.59 15.54
CA ASP A 162 13.88 38.22 16.69
C ASP A 162 13.65 39.73 16.55
N SER A 163 12.78 40.25 17.42
CA SER A 163 12.62 41.68 17.61
C SER A 163 13.88 42.17 18.32
N THR A 164 14.75 42.87 17.60
CA THR A 164 15.79 43.68 18.25
C THR A 164 15.93 45.04 17.55
N ARG A 165 15.29 46.03 18.18
CA ARG A 165 15.52 47.49 18.18
C ARG A 165 15.28 48.30 16.91
#